data_AF-A0A929E2S0-F1
#
_entry.id   AF-A0A929E2S0-F1
#
_cell.length_a   1.000
_cell.length_b   1.000
_cell.length_c   1.000
_cell.angle_alpha   90.00
_cell.angle_beta   90.00
_cell.angle_gamma   90.00
#
_symmetry.space_group_name_H-M   'P 1'
#
loop_
_entity.id
_entity.type
_entity.pdbx_description
1 polymer ?
#
loop_
_entity_poly.entity_id
_entity_poly.type
_entity_poly.pdbx_seq_one_letter_code
_entity_poly.pdbx_strand_id
1 'polypeptide(L)'
;MKAVGIVGFKKSGKSTLVIRLSQELTTRGYRVAVIKHTPRHIDFPDTDTSRFRLHVPIVSAISPNETEIILKGKKRIEDILTYCDSDIVLIEGFKKEKTFPKIVCIRNEHEKKELFDGLQLCTASFEEGVSDFVIANDEHIKDMTALVIERSFKLPTLNCGHCGYESCYELAKEIVGGKESIDTCVSLHPPVSIKVDGTMFPLNPFTSELFRNTILAMLSSLKGYKKGAVEIEIP
;
A
#
# COMPACT_ATOMS: atom_id res chain seq x y z
N MET A 1 -1.40 2.16 7.97
CA MET A 1 -1.75 1.20 6.89
C MET A 1 -0.49 0.52 6.39
N LYS A 2 -0.53 -0.80 6.22
CA LYS A 2 0.52 -1.59 5.56
C LYS A 2 0.05 -2.04 4.17
N ALA A 3 0.98 -2.39 3.29
CA ALA A 3 0.67 -2.88 1.95
C ALA A 3 1.53 -4.09 1.59
N VAL A 4 0.97 -5.03 0.84
CA VAL A 4 1.70 -6.17 0.26
C VAL A 4 1.20 -6.46 -1.15
N GLY A 5 2.12 -6.67 -2.08
CA GLY A 5 1.83 -7.04 -3.45
C GLY A 5 1.66 -8.55 -3.61
N ILE A 6 0.66 -8.97 -4.38
CA ILE A 6 0.51 -10.36 -4.82
C ILE A 6 0.77 -10.36 -6.33
N VAL A 7 1.95 -10.85 -6.72
CA VAL A 7 2.45 -10.77 -8.10
C VAL A 7 2.64 -12.16 -8.69
N GLY A 8 2.63 -12.25 -10.01
CA GLY A 8 2.70 -13.53 -10.72
C GLY A 8 2.08 -13.46 -12.10
N PHE A 9 2.25 -14.50 -12.91
CA PHE A 9 1.67 -14.57 -14.25
C PHE A 9 0.17 -14.90 -14.23
N LYS A 10 -0.48 -14.85 -15.38
CA LYS A 10 -1.90 -15.23 -15.50
C LYS A 10 -2.04 -16.71 -15.07
N LYS A 11 -3.11 -17.01 -14.32
CA LYS A 11 -3.39 -18.35 -13.77
C LYS A 11 -2.34 -18.92 -12.78
N SER A 12 -1.51 -18.08 -12.14
CA SER A 12 -0.59 -18.54 -11.08
C SER A 12 -1.21 -18.63 -9.68
N GLY A 13 -2.53 -18.41 -9.53
CA GLY A 13 -3.21 -18.48 -8.23
C GLY A 13 -3.33 -17.17 -7.45
N LYS A 14 -2.85 -16.04 -7.98
CA LYS A 14 -2.93 -14.71 -7.32
C LYS A 14 -4.31 -14.40 -6.73
N SER A 15 -5.37 -14.46 -7.54
CA SER A 15 -6.72 -14.09 -7.07
C SER A 15 -7.21 -15.04 -5.97
N THR A 16 -6.91 -16.34 -6.08
CA THR A 16 -7.20 -17.31 -5.02
C THR A 16 -6.45 -16.95 -3.74
N LEU A 17 -5.15 -16.68 -3.84
CA LEU A 17 -4.34 -16.29 -2.69
C LEU A 17 -4.84 -15.00 -2.04
N VAL A 18 -5.19 -13.97 -2.82
CA VAL A 18 -5.74 -12.70 -2.31
C VAL A 18 -7.04 -12.93 -1.56
N ILE A 19 -7.96 -13.74 -2.10
CA ILE A 19 -9.23 -14.08 -1.42
C ILE A 19 -8.94 -14.76 -0.09
N ARG A 20 -8.07 -15.79 -0.08
CA ARG A 20 -7.75 -16.57 1.12
C ARG A 20 -7.05 -15.75 2.19
N LEU A 21 -6.09 -14.92 1.81
CA LEU A 21 -5.43 -13.98 2.73
C LEU A 21 -6.42 -12.94 3.27
N SER A 22 -7.34 -12.44 2.43
CA SER A 22 -8.36 -11.49 2.88
C SER A 22 -9.24 -12.10 3.96
N GLN A 23 -9.72 -13.33 3.75
CA GLN A 23 -10.55 -14.05 4.72
C GLN A 23 -9.82 -14.31 6.04
N GLU A 24 -8.57 -14.78 5.97
CA GLU A 24 -7.77 -15.06 7.17
C GLU A 24 -7.43 -13.78 7.94
N LEU A 25 -7.02 -12.70 7.26
CA LEU A 25 -6.75 -11.40 7.87
C LEU A 25 -8.00 -10.80 8.54
N THR A 26 -9.15 -10.86 7.86
CA THR A 26 -10.42 -10.39 8.44
C THR A 26 -10.83 -11.23 9.65
N THR A 27 -10.65 -12.55 9.61
CA THR A 27 -10.91 -13.44 10.76
C THR A 27 -10.04 -13.08 11.96
N ARG A 28 -8.83 -12.59 11.73
CA ARG A 28 -7.92 -12.06 12.77
C ARG A 28 -8.21 -10.62 13.20
N GLY A 29 -9.30 -10.01 12.69
CA GLY A 29 -9.77 -8.69 13.12
C GLY A 29 -9.14 -7.49 12.39
N TYR A 30 -8.39 -7.71 11.32
CA TYR A 30 -7.84 -6.61 10.52
C TYR A 30 -8.89 -6.05 9.54
N ARG A 31 -8.91 -4.73 9.37
CA ARG A 31 -9.60 -4.10 8.25
C ARG A 31 -8.74 -4.27 7.00
N VAL A 32 -9.28 -4.94 5.99
CA VAL A 32 -8.53 -5.32 4.78
C VAL A 32 -9.13 -4.62 3.57
N ALA A 33 -8.29 -4.01 2.75
CA ALA A 33 -8.68 -3.56 1.41
C ALA A 33 -7.93 -4.35 0.33
N VAL A 34 -8.53 -4.46 -0.85
CA VAL A 34 -7.92 -5.11 -2.01
C VAL A 34 -7.85 -4.12 -3.16
N ILE A 35 -6.67 -3.95 -3.75
CA ILE A 35 -6.47 -3.20 -4.99
C ILE A 35 -6.07 -4.19 -6.08
N LYS A 36 -6.83 -4.24 -7.16
CA LYS A 36 -6.54 -5.12 -8.29
C LYS A 36 -6.16 -4.31 -9.53
N HIS A 37 -4.97 -4.59 -10.07
CA HIS A 37 -4.50 -4.00 -11.32
C HIS A 37 -4.71 -4.96 -12.49
N THR A 38 -5.61 -4.60 -13.41
CA THR A 38 -5.82 -5.32 -14.67
C THR A 38 -5.20 -4.55 -15.84
N PRO A 39 -4.42 -5.20 -16.73
CA PRO A 39 -3.91 -4.57 -17.95
C PRO A 39 -4.99 -4.41 -19.02
N ARG A 40 -6.13 -5.08 -18.86
CA ARG A 40 -7.28 -4.99 -19.78
C ARG A 40 -8.36 -4.10 -19.18
N HIS A 41 -9.29 -3.66 -20.02
CA HIS A 41 -10.49 -2.96 -19.58
C HIS A 41 -11.21 -3.75 -18.50
N ILE A 42 -11.82 -3.02 -17.56
CA ILE A 42 -12.73 -3.59 -16.57
C ILE A 42 -14.03 -3.87 -17.30
N ASP A 43 -14.49 -5.11 -17.23
CA ASP A 43 -15.78 -5.53 -17.77
C ASP A 43 -16.88 -5.07 -16.79
N PHE A 44 -17.87 -4.36 -17.33
CA PHE A 44 -19.03 -3.88 -16.57
C PHE A 44 -20.29 -4.56 -17.10
N PRO A 45 -21.23 -4.97 -16.23
CA PRO A 45 -22.51 -5.53 -16.66
C PRO A 45 -23.34 -4.47 -17.40
N ASP A 46 -24.21 -4.87 -18.33
CA ASP A 46 -25.11 -3.92 -19.01
C ASP A 46 -26.24 -3.48 -18.06
N THR A 47 -25.97 -2.42 -17.32
CA THR A 47 -26.83 -1.80 -16.31
C THR A 47 -26.86 -0.29 -16.53
N ASP A 48 -27.89 0.40 -16.02
CA ASP A 48 -27.97 1.87 -16.15
C ASP A 48 -26.76 2.58 -15.53
N THR A 49 -26.28 2.12 -14.37
CA THR A 49 -25.03 2.59 -13.75
C THR A 49 -23.84 2.50 -14.70
N SER A 50 -23.73 1.39 -15.43
CA SER A 50 -22.66 1.16 -16.40
C SER A 50 -22.82 1.97 -17.67
N ARG A 51 -24.05 2.34 -18.06
CA ARG A 51 -24.32 3.24 -19.19
C ARG A 51 -23.97 4.69 -18.86
N PHE A 52 -24.23 5.16 -17.64
CA PHE A 52 -23.83 6.52 -17.22
C PHE A 52 -22.33 6.76 -17.39
N ARG A 53 -21.51 5.72 -17.15
CA ARG A 53 -20.05 5.81 -17.31
C ARG A 53 -19.67 6.29 -18.71
N LEU A 54 -20.47 6.03 -19.75
CA LEU A 54 -20.17 6.43 -21.13
C LEU A 54 -20.18 7.96 -21.30
N HIS A 55 -20.95 8.66 -20.47
CA HIS A 55 -21.25 10.09 -20.63
C HIS A 55 -20.53 10.99 -19.62
N VAL A 56 -20.19 10.48 -18.44
CA VAL A 56 -19.61 11.27 -17.35
C VAL A 56 -18.30 10.67 -16.81
N PRO A 57 -17.40 11.49 -16.24
CA PRO A 57 -16.13 11.01 -15.71
C PRO A 57 -16.24 10.28 -14.36
N ILE A 58 -17.35 10.47 -13.63
CA ILE A 58 -17.60 9.90 -12.31
C ILE A 58 -19.03 9.38 -12.26
N VAL A 59 -19.22 8.14 -11.82
CA VAL A 59 -20.54 7.56 -11.50
C VAL A 59 -20.47 7.04 -10.08
N SER A 60 -21.54 7.27 -9.31
CA SER A 60 -21.72 6.71 -7.97
C SER A 60 -23.10 6.08 -7.88
N ALA A 61 -23.17 4.87 -7.32
CA ALA A 61 -24.40 4.18 -6.97
C ALA A 61 -24.37 3.84 -5.48
N ILE A 62 -25.42 4.20 -4.76
CA ILE A 62 -25.52 4.02 -3.31
C ILE A 62 -26.73 3.13 -3.02
N SER A 63 -26.53 2.11 -2.19
CA SER A 63 -27.57 1.23 -1.68
C SER A 63 -27.48 1.13 -0.15
N PRO A 64 -28.45 0.51 0.53
CA PRO A 64 -28.40 0.35 1.99
C PRO A 64 -27.16 -0.39 2.53
N ASN A 65 -26.54 -1.25 1.73
CA ASN A 65 -25.45 -2.13 2.18
C ASN A 65 -24.09 -1.85 1.50
N GLU A 66 -24.09 -1.16 0.37
CA GLU A 66 -22.89 -0.98 -0.43
C GLU A 66 -22.94 0.29 -1.28
N THR A 67 -21.76 0.79 -1.63
CA THR A 67 -21.57 1.91 -2.55
C THR A 67 -20.57 1.51 -3.63
N GLU A 68 -20.91 1.78 -4.88
CA GLU A 68 -20.03 1.61 -6.03
C GLU A 68 -19.63 2.98 -6.57
N ILE A 69 -18.33 3.18 -6.80
CA ILE A 69 -17.80 4.39 -7.43
C ILE A 69 -16.98 3.99 -8.66
N ILE A 70 -17.36 4.52 -9.82
CA ILE A 70 -16.64 4.34 -11.08
C ILE A 70 -15.94 5.66 -11.42
N LEU A 71 -14.60 5.65 -11.37
CA LEU A 71 -13.75 6.78 -11.73
C LEU A 71 -13.10 6.52 -13.10
N LYS A 72 -13.44 7.33 -14.11
CA LYS A 72 -12.78 7.25 -15.42
C LYS A 72 -11.37 7.85 -15.38
N GLY A 73 -10.53 7.34 -16.27
CA GLY A 73 -9.17 7.81 -16.49
C GLY A 73 -8.12 6.96 -15.76
N LYS A 74 -6.86 7.19 -16.12
CA LYS A 74 -5.73 6.50 -15.50
C LYS A 74 -5.52 7.03 -14.08
N LYS A 75 -5.46 6.13 -13.10
CA LYS A 75 -5.16 6.43 -11.70
C LYS A 75 -3.86 5.75 -11.29
N ARG A 76 -3.10 6.40 -10.42
CA ARG A 76 -1.97 5.79 -9.71
C ARG A 76 -2.50 5.05 -8.49
N ILE A 77 -1.67 4.16 -7.93
CA ILE A 77 -2.06 3.43 -6.72
C ILE A 77 -2.27 4.40 -5.54
N GLU A 78 -1.47 5.45 -5.44
CA GLU A 78 -1.60 6.50 -4.43
C GLU A 78 -2.97 7.19 -4.49
N ASP A 79 -3.54 7.37 -5.70
CA ASP A 79 -4.84 8.02 -5.87
C ASP A 79 -6.00 7.11 -5.42
N ILE A 80 -5.79 5.78 -5.37
CA ILE A 80 -6.79 4.80 -4.93
C ILE A 80 -6.68 4.51 -3.43
N LEU A 81 -5.46 4.54 -2.90
CA LEU A 81 -5.21 4.30 -1.46
C LEU A 81 -5.92 5.30 -0.55
N THR A 82 -6.24 6.50 -1.04
CA THR A 82 -7.01 7.51 -0.28
C THR A 82 -8.44 7.06 0.04
N TYR A 83 -8.99 6.08 -0.69
CA TYR A 83 -10.32 5.51 -0.43
C TYR A 83 -10.27 4.30 0.52
N CYS A 84 -9.09 3.81 0.87
CA CYS A 84 -8.93 2.60 1.67
C CYS A 84 -8.79 2.95 3.15
N ASP A 85 -9.88 3.01 3.92
CA ASP A 85 -9.77 3.00 5.39
C ASP A 85 -9.51 1.57 5.89
N SER A 86 -8.23 1.16 5.89
CA SER A 86 -7.83 -0.22 6.20
C SER A 86 -6.47 -0.29 6.89
N ASP A 87 -6.27 -1.36 7.66
CA ASP A 87 -5.01 -1.64 8.32
C ASP A 87 -4.00 -2.25 7.35
N ILE A 88 -4.47 -3.13 6.44
CA ILE A 88 -3.66 -3.85 5.46
C ILE A 88 -4.33 -3.78 4.08
N VAL A 89 -3.55 -3.42 3.06
CA VAL A 89 -3.97 -3.44 1.65
C VAL A 89 -3.26 -4.57 0.90
N LEU A 90 -4.04 -5.48 0.32
CA LEU A 90 -3.56 -6.53 -0.58
C LEU A 90 -3.62 -6.02 -2.02
N ILE A 91 -2.49 -5.99 -2.72
CA ILE A 91 -2.38 -5.40 -4.06
C ILE A 91 -2.16 -6.52 -5.08
N GLU A 92 -3.20 -6.94 -5.79
CA GLU A 92 -3.08 -7.91 -6.89
C GLU A 92 -2.54 -7.21 -8.15
N GLY A 93 -1.32 -7.56 -8.56
CA GLY A 93 -0.67 -6.99 -9.75
C GLY A 93 0.36 -5.91 -9.41
N PHE A 94 0.38 -4.79 -10.15
CA PHE A 94 1.37 -3.72 -9.96
C PHE A 94 2.82 -4.21 -9.84
N LYS A 95 3.24 -5.18 -10.69
CA LYS A 95 4.56 -5.84 -10.60
C LYS A 95 5.74 -4.87 -10.54
N LYS A 96 5.61 -3.70 -11.18
CA LYS A 96 6.65 -2.69 -11.29
C LYS A 96 6.75 -1.77 -10.06
N GLU A 97 5.75 -1.77 -9.17
CA GLU A 97 5.81 -0.94 -7.96
C GLU A 97 6.90 -1.43 -7.02
N LYS A 98 7.63 -0.48 -6.43
CA LYS A 98 8.89 -0.75 -5.71
C LYS A 98 8.88 -0.33 -4.24
N THR A 99 7.72 -0.01 -3.71
CA THR A 99 7.60 0.64 -2.39
C THR A 99 6.84 -0.18 -1.37
N PHE A 100 6.58 -1.45 -1.66
CA PHE A 100 5.98 -2.40 -0.74
C PHE A 100 6.47 -3.82 -1.06
N PRO A 101 6.52 -4.71 -0.05
CA PRO A 101 6.94 -6.10 -0.22
C PRO A 101 5.92 -6.93 -0.99
N LYS A 102 6.32 -8.11 -1.46
CA LYS A 102 5.55 -8.94 -2.39
C LYS A 102 5.55 -10.41 -2.01
N ILE A 103 4.41 -11.07 -2.19
CA ILE A 103 4.30 -12.52 -2.32
C ILE A 103 4.27 -12.85 -3.81
N VAL A 104 5.16 -13.75 -4.24
CA VAL A 104 5.31 -14.11 -5.66
C VAL A 104 4.65 -15.46 -5.94
N CYS A 105 3.53 -15.42 -6.65
CA CYS A 105 2.85 -16.60 -7.15
C CYS A 105 3.55 -17.15 -8.40
N ILE A 106 4.21 -18.29 -8.27
CA ILE A 106 4.97 -18.97 -9.33
C ILE A 106 4.36 -20.33 -9.68
N ARG A 107 4.52 -20.73 -10.94
CA ARG A 107 4.14 -22.07 -11.43
C ARG A 107 5.32 -23.01 -11.59
N ASN A 108 6.53 -22.46 -11.66
CA ASN A 108 7.78 -23.20 -11.73
C ASN A 108 8.94 -22.29 -11.29
N GLU A 109 10.08 -22.90 -11.01
CA GLU A 109 11.30 -22.22 -10.55
C GLU A 109 11.83 -21.18 -11.54
N HIS A 110 11.64 -21.36 -12.85
CA HIS A 110 12.16 -20.42 -13.85
C HIS A 110 11.50 -19.04 -13.77
N GLU A 111 10.24 -18.98 -13.36
CA GLU A 111 9.50 -17.72 -13.21
C GLU A 111 10.10 -16.80 -12.13
N LYS A 112 10.90 -17.33 -11.19
CA LYS A 112 11.60 -16.53 -10.18
C LYS A 112 12.51 -15.47 -10.83
N LYS A 113 13.22 -15.82 -11.91
CA LYS A 113 14.14 -14.90 -12.60
C LYS A 113 13.45 -13.66 -13.16
N GLU A 114 12.18 -13.79 -13.55
CA GLU A 114 11.41 -12.70 -14.16
C GLU A 114 10.62 -11.87 -13.16
N LEU A 115 10.25 -12.47 -12.03
CA LEU A 115 9.37 -11.85 -11.04
C LEU A 115 10.13 -11.30 -9.83
N PHE A 116 11.36 -11.76 -9.60
CA PHE A 116 12.15 -11.33 -8.45
C PHE A 116 12.77 -9.96 -8.70
N ASP A 117 12.67 -9.12 -7.68
CA ASP A 117 13.14 -7.74 -7.66
C ASP A 117 13.63 -7.31 -6.28
N GLY A 118 14.00 -8.25 -5.42
CA GLY A 118 14.48 -7.98 -4.06
C GLY A 118 13.39 -7.60 -3.05
N LEU A 119 12.12 -7.52 -3.45
CA LEU A 119 11.00 -7.19 -2.55
C LEU A 119 10.17 -8.42 -2.14
N GLN A 120 10.66 -9.63 -2.40
CA GLN A 120 9.96 -10.89 -2.13
C GLN A 120 9.99 -11.20 -0.64
N LEU A 121 8.83 -11.39 -0.01
CA LEU A 121 8.73 -11.99 1.33
C LEU A 121 8.79 -13.51 1.24
N CYS A 122 8.06 -14.07 0.28
CA CYS A 122 8.00 -15.49 0.00
C CYS A 122 7.41 -15.75 -1.39
N THR A 123 7.47 -17.01 -1.79
CA THR A 123 6.86 -17.56 -3.00
C THR A 123 5.66 -18.45 -2.64
N ALA A 124 4.68 -18.49 -3.53
CA ALA A 124 3.50 -19.32 -3.36
C ALA A 124 3.13 -20.03 -4.67
N SER A 125 2.63 -21.26 -4.60
CA SER A 125 2.21 -22.06 -5.76
C SER A 125 1.05 -22.98 -5.40
N PHE A 126 0.35 -23.50 -6.41
CA PHE A 126 -0.56 -24.63 -6.18
C PHE A 126 0.17 -25.97 -6.10
N GLU A 127 1.39 -26.04 -6.63
CA GLU A 127 2.17 -27.26 -6.69
C GLU A 127 3.12 -27.35 -5.48
N GLU A 128 3.14 -28.51 -4.83
CA GLU A 128 4.10 -28.80 -3.77
C GLU A 128 5.52 -28.86 -4.33
N GLY A 129 6.49 -28.39 -3.54
CA GLY A 129 7.92 -28.41 -3.91
C GLY A 129 8.36 -27.35 -4.93
N VAL A 130 7.45 -26.47 -5.38
CA VAL A 130 7.76 -25.39 -6.34
C VAL A 130 8.04 -24.05 -5.65
N SER A 131 7.53 -23.85 -4.44
CA SER A 131 7.57 -22.58 -3.72
C SER A 131 7.60 -22.78 -2.22
N ASP A 132 7.88 -21.70 -1.48
CA ASP A 132 7.93 -21.71 -0.01
C ASP A 132 6.58 -22.14 0.60
N PHE A 133 5.47 -21.70 -0.01
CA PHE A 133 4.12 -21.98 0.47
C PHE A 133 3.20 -22.55 -0.61
N VAL A 134 2.24 -23.36 -0.19
CA VAL A 134 1.22 -23.98 -1.06
C VAL A 134 -0.11 -23.26 -0.86
N ILE A 135 -0.62 -22.63 -1.93
CA ILE A 135 -1.84 -21.80 -1.93
C ILE A 135 -3.07 -22.60 -1.51
N ALA A 136 -3.08 -23.92 -1.74
CA ALA A 136 -4.19 -24.80 -1.37
C ALA A 136 -4.16 -25.22 0.11
N ASN A 137 -3.04 -25.08 0.82
CA ASN A 137 -2.87 -25.55 2.20
C ASN A 137 -3.25 -24.44 3.21
N ASP A 138 -4.15 -24.75 4.14
CA ASP A 138 -4.67 -23.81 5.14
C ASP A 138 -3.61 -23.30 6.11
N GLU A 139 -2.70 -24.17 6.55
CA GLU A 139 -1.64 -23.77 7.48
C GLU A 139 -0.65 -22.82 6.80
N HIS A 140 -0.33 -23.09 5.54
CA HIS A 140 0.49 -22.17 4.74
C HIS A 140 -0.19 -20.81 4.53
N ILE A 141 -1.53 -20.74 4.45
CA ILE A 141 -2.24 -19.44 4.44
C ILE A 141 -2.06 -18.71 5.78
N LYS A 142 -2.14 -19.42 6.90
CA LYS A 142 -1.94 -18.82 8.23
C LYS A 142 -0.52 -18.30 8.40
N ASP A 143 0.47 -19.03 7.92
CA ASP A 143 1.89 -18.64 7.96
C ASP A 143 2.15 -17.42 7.07
N MET A 144 1.66 -17.45 5.82
CA MET A 144 1.74 -16.28 4.94
C MET A 144 1.01 -15.07 5.54
N THR A 145 -0.11 -15.28 6.22
CA THR A 145 -0.83 -14.19 6.90
C THR A 145 -0.03 -13.61 8.05
N ALA A 146 0.64 -14.44 8.86
CA ALA A 146 1.55 -13.97 9.90
C ALA A 146 2.70 -13.14 9.31
N LEU A 147 3.31 -13.62 8.21
CA LEU A 147 4.34 -12.88 7.47
C LEU A 147 3.82 -11.54 6.93
N VAL A 148 2.60 -11.49 6.40
CA VAL A 148 1.97 -10.24 5.94
C VAL A 148 1.77 -9.28 7.10
N ILE A 149 1.20 -9.74 8.21
CA ILE A 149 0.95 -8.90 9.40
C ILE A 149 2.26 -8.30 9.91
N GLU A 150 3.31 -9.11 10.00
CA GLU A 150 4.59 -8.69 10.55
C GLU A 150 5.35 -7.79 9.56
N ARG A 151 5.54 -8.26 8.34
CA ARG A 151 6.57 -7.73 7.41
C ARG A 151 6.02 -6.85 6.30
N SER A 152 4.71 -6.68 6.16
CA SER A 152 4.17 -5.74 5.16
C SER A 152 4.41 -4.28 5.54
N PHE A 153 4.64 -3.44 4.53
CA PHE A 153 4.89 -2.00 4.71
C PHE A 153 4.60 -1.23 3.41
N LYS A 154 4.49 0.10 3.50
CA LYS A 154 4.41 0.99 2.34
C LYS A 154 5.32 2.19 2.54
N LEU A 155 6.28 2.36 1.64
CA LEU A 155 7.09 3.58 1.55
C LEU A 155 6.38 4.64 0.67
N PRO A 156 6.67 5.93 0.86
CA PRO A 156 5.90 7.02 0.25
C PRO A 156 6.26 7.33 -1.21
N THR A 157 7.17 6.57 -1.83
CA THR A 157 7.60 6.75 -3.24
C THR A 157 8.21 8.14 -3.54
N LEU A 158 8.76 8.82 -2.52
CA LEU A 158 9.32 10.18 -2.68
C LEU A 158 10.75 10.21 -3.23
N ASN A 159 11.53 9.13 -3.05
CA ASN A 159 12.95 9.05 -3.43
C ASN A 159 13.79 10.25 -2.97
N CYS A 160 13.57 10.69 -1.72
CA CYS A 160 14.13 11.95 -1.22
C CYS A 160 15.60 11.89 -0.79
N GLY A 161 16.18 10.69 -0.61
CA GLY A 161 17.58 10.54 -0.19
C GLY A 161 17.88 10.75 1.31
N HIS A 162 16.95 11.32 2.09
CA HIS A 162 17.22 11.71 3.47
C HIS A 162 17.38 10.56 4.47
N CYS A 163 17.05 9.33 4.07
CA CYS A 163 17.28 8.11 4.86
C CYS A 163 18.63 7.44 4.56
N GLY A 164 19.49 8.07 3.73
CA GLY A 164 20.77 7.51 3.32
C GLY A 164 20.72 6.61 2.08
N TYR A 165 19.53 6.29 1.56
CA TYR A 165 19.34 5.50 0.35
C TYR A 165 18.92 6.38 -0.84
N GLU A 166 19.49 6.13 -2.02
CA GLU A 166 19.22 6.90 -3.25
C GLU A 166 17.76 6.84 -3.72
N SER A 167 17.05 5.77 -3.36
CA SER A 167 15.63 5.62 -3.69
C SER A 167 14.89 4.85 -2.61
N CYS A 168 13.56 5.03 -2.56
CA CYS A 168 12.70 4.22 -1.69
C CYS A 168 12.79 2.73 -2.04
N TYR A 169 13.13 2.38 -3.28
CA TYR A 169 13.31 0.98 -3.69
C TYR A 169 14.51 0.33 -3.00
N GLU A 170 15.64 1.02 -2.94
CA GLU A 170 16.84 0.51 -2.26
C GLU A 170 16.57 0.29 -0.77
N LEU A 171 15.96 1.26 -0.09
CA LEU A 171 15.54 1.08 1.30
C LEU A 171 14.54 -0.08 1.44
N ALA A 172 13.55 -0.20 0.54
CA ALA A 172 12.59 -1.29 0.59
C ALA A 172 13.25 -2.68 0.50
N LYS A 173 14.29 -2.83 -0.33
CA LYS A 173 15.05 -4.09 -0.43
C LYS A 173 15.78 -4.40 0.87
N GLU A 174 16.42 -3.42 1.51
CA GLU A 174 17.12 -3.65 2.78
C GLU A 174 16.14 -3.97 3.93
N ILE A 175 14.94 -3.37 3.94
CA ILE A 175 13.87 -3.71 4.88
C ILE A 175 13.39 -5.16 4.66
N VAL A 176 13.12 -5.55 3.41
CA VAL A 176 12.74 -6.93 3.07
C VAL A 176 13.86 -7.91 3.41
N GLY A 177 15.11 -7.52 3.18
CA GLY A 177 16.30 -8.29 3.58
C GLY A 177 16.55 -8.36 5.09
N GLY A 178 15.79 -7.62 5.91
CA GLY A 178 15.90 -7.63 7.37
C GLY A 178 17.10 -6.87 7.93
N LYS A 179 17.76 -6.04 7.10
CA LYS A 179 18.90 -5.21 7.52
C LYS A 179 18.49 -3.81 7.98
N GLU A 180 17.30 -3.39 7.58
CA GLU A 180 16.71 -2.09 7.92
C GLU A 180 15.30 -2.26 8.46
N SER A 181 14.79 -1.18 9.06
CA SER A 181 13.39 -1.09 9.50
C SER A 181 12.63 -0.05 8.69
N ILE A 182 11.29 -0.11 8.73
CA ILE A 182 10.45 0.93 8.12
C ILE A 182 10.70 2.31 8.74
N ASP A 183 11.09 2.35 10.01
CA ASP A 183 11.34 3.59 10.77
C ASP A 183 12.59 4.33 10.28
N THR A 184 13.46 3.68 9.50
CA THR A 184 14.58 4.33 8.80
C THR A 184 14.07 5.38 7.79
N CYS A 185 12.83 5.28 7.30
CA CYS A 185 12.25 6.29 6.44
C CYS A 185 11.80 7.54 7.21
N VAL A 186 12.64 8.57 7.21
CA VAL A 186 12.35 9.87 7.86
C VAL A 186 11.05 10.54 7.40
N SER A 187 10.56 10.23 6.19
CA SER A 187 9.31 10.80 5.67
C SER A 187 8.05 10.16 6.27
N LEU A 188 8.16 8.99 6.90
CA LEU A 188 7.04 8.37 7.62
C LEU A 188 6.86 8.96 9.03
N HIS A 189 7.89 9.60 9.55
CA HIS A 189 7.91 10.26 10.86
C HIS A 189 8.27 11.75 10.67
N PRO A 190 7.44 12.52 9.93
CA PRO A 190 7.76 13.91 9.69
C PRO A 190 7.74 14.69 11.00
N PRO A 191 8.66 15.63 11.22
CA PRO A 191 8.67 16.44 12.45
C PRO A 191 7.46 17.38 12.55
N VAL A 192 6.69 17.54 11.47
CA VAL A 192 5.42 18.26 11.42
C VAL A 192 4.35 17.37 10.80
N SER A 193 3.20 17.29 11.47
CA SER A 193 1.99 16.71 10.92
C SER A 193 1.02 17.84 10.53
N ILE A 194 0.47 17.78 9.31
CA ILE A 194 -0.58 18.69 8.85
C ILE A 194 -1.81 17.86 8.53
N LYS A 195 -2.97 18.27 9.03
CA LYS A 195 -4.28 17.68 8.69
C LYS A 195 -5.13 18.72 7.97
N VAL A 196 -5.80 18.31 6.90
CA VAL A 196 -6.80 19.12 6.17
C VAL A 196 -8.09 18.31 6.19
N ASP A 197 -9.16 18.87 6.76
CA ASP A 197 -10.44 18.18 6.99
C ASP A 197 -10.27 16.79 7.64
N GLY A 198 -9.44 16.73 8.68
CA GLY A 198 -9.11 15.49 9.39
C GLY A 198 -8.18 14.53 8.65
N THR A 199 -7.86 14.79 7.38
CA THR A 199 -7.01 13.92 6.55
C THR A 199 -5.55 14.36 6.63
N MET A 200 -4.65 13.42 6.94
CA MET A 200 -3.20 13.68 6.99
C MET A 200 -2.65 14.08 5.62
N PHE A 201 -1.97 15.23 5.56
CA PHE A 201 -1.34 15.74 4.35
C PHE A 201 0.15 15.33 4.32
N PRO A 202 0.60 14.49 3.37
CA PRO A 202 1.97 14.02 3.33
C PRO A 202 2.91 15.15 2.89
N LEU A 203 4.01 15.33 3.64
CA LEU A 203 5.07 16.28 3.31
C LEU A 203 6.36 15.53 2.99
N ASN A 204 7.10 16.02 2.00
CA ASN A 204 8.49 15.59 1.82
C ASN A 204 9.36 16.19 2.96
N PRO A 205 10.58 15.67 3.21
CA PRO A 205 11.42 16.13 4.31
C PRO A 205 11.74 17.62 4.29
N PHE A 206 12.08 18.16 3.12
CA PHE A 206 12.39 19.59 2.97
C PHE A 206 11.19 20.45 3.36
N THR A 207 10.00 20.14 2.86
CA THR A 207 8.78 20.88 3.17
C THR A 207 8.41 20.73 4.65
N SER A 208 8.55 19.53 5.23
CA SER A 208 8.30 19.30 6.65
C SER A 208 9.22 20.15 7.54
N GLU A 209 10.53 20.16 7.24
CA GLU A 209 11.51 21.01 7.93
C GLU A 209 11.24 22.50 7.74
N LEU A 210 10.87 22.92 6.53
CA LEU A 210 10.51 24.30 6.25
C LEU A 210 9.34 24.75 7.14
N PHE A 211 8.23 24.01 7.14
CA PHE A 211 7.08 24.31 8.00
C PHE A 211 7.47 24.34 9.48
N ARG A 212 8.23 23.33 9.94
CA ARG A 212 8.69 23.22 11.33
C ARG A 212 9.45 24.47 11.75
N ASN A 213 10.46 24.83 10.98
CA ASN A 213 11.38 25.90 11.32
C ASN A 213 10.68 27.26 11.21
N THR A 214 9.80 27.45 10.22
CA THR A 214 8.96 28.65 10.11
C THR A 214 8.02 28.80 11.31
N ILE A 215 7.28 27.74 11.68
CA ILE A 215 6.35 27.76 12.82
C ILE A 215 7.10 28.03 14.13
N LEU A 216 8.21 27.31 14.38
CA LEU A 216 9.00 27.51 15.61
C LEU A 216 9.61 28.91 15.69
N ALA A 217 10.05 29.47 14.55
CA ALA A 217 10.54 30.85 14.50
C ALA A 217 9.43 31.85 14.85
N MET A 218 8.23 31.70 14.27
CA MET A 218 7.07 32.53 14.61
C MET A 218 6.73 32.45 16.10
N LEU A 219 6.62 31.24 16.65
CA LEU A 219 6.30 31.03 18.07
C LEU A 219 7.38 31.56 19.01
N SER A 220 8.67 31.48 18.62
CA SER A 220 9.77 32.01 19.43
C SER A 220 9.70 33.52 19.65
N SER A 221 8.98 34.25 18.78
CA SER A 221 8.76 35.69 18.90
C SER A 221 7.61 36.05 19.86
N LEU A 222 6.80 35.08 20.27
CA LEU A 222 5.65 35.30 21.15
C LEU A 222 6.08 35.45 22.62
N LYS A 223 5.52 36.48 23.28
CA LYS A 223 5.76 36.71 24.70
C LYS A 223 5.23 35.53 25.53
N GLY A 224 6.10 34.92 26.34
CA GLY A 224 5.74 33.82 27.24
C GLY A 224 5.82 32.42 26.61
N TYR A 225 6.26 32.30 25.36
CA TYR A 225 6.48 31.00 24.73
C TYR A 225 7.53 30.17 25.50
N LYS A 226 7.25 28.87 25.64
CA LYS A 226 8.15 27.86 26.20
C LYS A 226 8.27 26.71 25.20
N LYS A 227 9.47 26.12 25.09
CA LYS A 227 9.70 24.96 24.23
C LYS A 227 8.83 23.79 24.69
N GLY A 228 8.17 23.11 23.74
CA GLY A 228 7.30 21.97 23.98
C GLY A 228 6.65 21.48 22.69
N ALA A 229 5.73 20.52 22.81
CA ALA A 229 4.85 20.13 21.70
C ALA A 229 3.94 21.31 21.34
N VAL A 230 3.71 21.50 20.04
CA VAL A 230 2.95 22.62 19.49
C VAL A 230 1.80 22.05 18.67
N GLU A 231 0.59 22.52 18.95
CA GLU A 231 -0.60 22.28 18.15
C GLU A 231 -1.13 23.64 17.66
N ILE A 232 -1.42 23.75 16.36
CA ILE A 232 -1.93 24.97 15.73
C ILE A 232 -3.18 24.57 14.95
N GLU A 233 -4.30 25.18 15.32
CA GLU A 233 -5.59 25.02 14.66
C GLU A 233 -5.93 26.31 13.90
N ILE A 234 -6.30 26.18 12.63
CA ILE A 234 -6.74 27.29 11.77
C ILE A 234 -8.20 27.01 11.40
N PRO A 235 -9.16 27.83 11.88
CA PRO A 235 -10.57 27.67 11.58
C PRO A 235 -10.95 28.08 10.15
#